data_AF-A0A6G3Z8S9-F1
#
_entry.id   AF-A0A6G3Z8S9-F1
#
_cell.length_a   1.000
_cell.length_b   1.000
_cell.length_c   1.000
_cell.angle_alpha   90.00
_cell.angle_beta   90.00
_cell.angle_gamma   90.00
#
_symmetry.space_group_name_H-M   'P 1'
#
loop_
_entity.id
_entity.type
_entity.pdbx_description
1 polymer ?
#
loop_
_entity_poly.entity_id
_entity_poly.type
_entity_poly.pdbx_seq_one_letter_code
_entity_poly.pdbx_strand_id
1 'polypeptide(L)'
;MSESMILALVAIGTVLLAAAILSMSYFVGSKLVGPEATQRNLRYFLPWFGLVWAIALIIPTVGQWGNFSWSVFALLYVVGVIAWLLSWPLREKAAGHLLLNAGRSKQSKFIFWVGLFEVGVAAVITWVSVTMLLTFPEETNSFSKITQILFWWTVAAFFLAVGLNKLQVRENGICFMYTFISWSRMKSYRWEASTPTTLTIRMKPFLPILPGYVSIHIPNRYRDEVERIFETHIPQQSS
;
A
#
# COMPACT_ATOMS: atom_id res chain seq x y z
N MET A 1 3.53 -5.43 -39.77
CA MET A 1 4.06 -5.86 -38.46
C MET A 1 3.16 -6.99 -37.97
N SER A 2 3.68 -8.20 -37.76
CA SER A 2 2.84 -9.35 -37.38
C SER A 2 2.25 -9.17 -35.98
N GLU A 3 1.09 -9.76 -35.70
CA GLU A 3 0.47 -9.76 -34.37
C GLU A 3 1.44 -10.28 -33.29
N SER A 4 2.23 -11.30 -33.63
CA SER A 4 3.29 -11.84 -32.77
C SER A 4 4.35 -10.80 -32.40
N MET A 5 4.68 -9.88 -33.31
CA MET A 5 5.65 -8.81 -33.07
C MET A 5 5.07 -7.70 -32.18
N ILE A 6 3.78 -7.37 -32.34
CA ILE A 6 3.08 -6.42 -31.44
C ILE A 6 3.06 -6.98 -30.01
N LEU A 7 2.66 -8.24 -29.85
CA LEU A 7 2.59 -8.89 -28.55
C LEU A 7 3.97 -8.98 -27.87
N ALA A 8 5.02 -9.30 -28.64
CA ALA A 8 6.38 -9.32 -28.13
C ALA A 8 6.84 -7.93 -27.64
N LEU A 9 6.56 -6.87 -28.40
CA LEU A 9 6.89 -5.50 -28.00
C LEU A 9 6.13 -5.04 -26.76
N VAL A 10 4.83 -5.37 -26.66
CA VAL A 10 4.02 -5.06 -25.46
C VAL A 10 4.58 -5.80 -24.24
N ALA A 11 4.90 -7.09 -24.38
CA ALA A 11 5.48 -7.88 -23.30
C ALA A 11 6.84 -7.33 -22.82
N ILE A 12 7.73 -6.97 -23.76
CA ILE A 12 9.01 -6.35 -23.42
C ILE A 12 8.79 -5.01 -22.71
N GLY A 13 7.91 -4.16 -23.26
CA GLY A 13 7.59 -2.85 -22.67
C GLY A 13 7.03 -2.95 -21.25
N THR A 14 6.14 -3.91 -20.99
CA THR A 14 5.56 -4.11 -19.66
C THR A 14 6.59 -4.66 -18.67
N VAL A 15 7.48 -5.56 -19.08
CA VAL A 15 8.59 -6.05 -18.23
C VAL A 15 9.56 -4.92 -17.88
N LEU A 16 9.94 -4.09 -18.86
CA LEU A 16 10.81 -2.94 -18.62
C LEU A 16 10.17 -1.91 -17.67
N LEU A 17 8.87 -1.64 -17.85
CA LEU A 17 8.13 -0.77 -16.95
C LEU A 17 8.08 -1.33 -15.52
N ALA A 18 7.82 -2.62 -15.37
CA ALA A 18 7.83 -3.29 -14.07
C ALA A 18 9.22 -3.18 -13.40
N ALA A 19 10.29 -3.44 -14.15
CA ALA A 19 11.66 -3.30 -13.66
C ALA A 19 11.99 -1.85 -13.24
N ALA A 20 11.54 -0.87 -14.00
CA ALA A 20 11.69 0.55 -13.67
C ALA A 20 10.95 0.91 -12.39
N ILE A 21 9.70 0.45 -12.22
CA ILE A 21 8.89 0.69 -11.01
C ILE A 21 9.56 0.05 -9.78
N LEU A 22 10.03 -1.19 -9.88
CA LEU A 22 10.72 -1.87 -8.77
C LEU A 22 12.04 -1.17 -8.42
N SER A 23 12.79 -0.72 -9.42
CA SER A 23 14.05 0.01 -9.24
C SER A 23 13.82 1.37 -8.57
N MET A 24 12.81 2.12 -9.03
CA MET A 24 12.42 3.39 -8.43
C MET A 24 11.91 3.20 -7.00
N SER A 25 11.11 2.16 -6.76
CA SER A 25 10.61 1.80 -5.42
C SER A 25 11.76 1.46 -4.47
N TYR A 26 12.78 0.73 -4.94
CA TYR A 26 13.97 0.46 -4.15
C TYR A 26 14.77 1.73 -3.85
N PHE A 27 14.98 2.59 -4.85
CA PHE A 27 15.71 3.85 -4.66
C PHE A 27 15.01 4.78 -3.67
N VAL A 28 13.70 4.94 -3.78
CA VAL A 28 12.91 5.77 -2.86
C VAL A 28 12.88 5.13 -1.46
N GLY A 29 12.60 3.83 -1.39
CA GLY A 29 12.54 3.09 -0.12
C GLY A 29 13.86 3.15 0.65
N SER A 30 14.99 2.95 -0.04
CA SER A 30 16.31 2.95 0.58
C SER A 30 16.65 4.30 1.21
N LYS A 31 16.20 5.41 0.60
CA LYS A 31 16.33 6.75 1.18
C LYS A 31 15.38 7.02 2.35
N LEU A 32 14.20 6.40 2.38
CA LEU A 32 13.19 6.64 3.41
C LEU A 32 13.37 5.79 4.67
N VAL A 33 13.71 4.51 4.49
CA VAL A 33 13.69 3.49 5.56
C VAL A 33 15.05 2.81 5.74
N GLY A 34 16.00 3.05 4.83
CA GLY A 34 17.30 2.39 4.79
C GLY A 34 17.34 1.22 3.79
N PRO A 35 18.53 0.88 3.27
CA PRO A 35 18.69 -0.12 2.22
C PRO A 35 18.32 -1.54 2.67
N GLU A 36 18.68 -1.94 3.90
CA GLU A 36 18.42 -3.27 4.45
C GLU A 36 16.91 -3.51 4.65
N ALA A 37 16.22 -2.55 5.27
CA ALA A 37 14.77 -2.59 5.44
C ALA A 37 14.05 -2.63 4.09
N THR A 38 14.51 -1.85 3.12
CA THR A 38 13.93 -1.82 1.78
C THR A 38 14.13 -3.12 1.03
N GLN A 39 15.32 -3.70 1.06
CA GLN A 39 15.59 -4.98 0.40
C GLN A 39 14.71 -6.11 0.98
N ARG A 40 14.55 -6.13 2.30
CA ARG A 40 13.65 -7.08 2.99
C ARG A 40 12.19 -6.89 2.57
N ASN A 41 11.71 -5.64 2.52
CA ASN A 41 10.35 -5.34 2.06
C ASN A 41 10.15 -5.71 0.59
N LEU A 42 11.14 -5.46 -0.28
CA LEU A 42 11.06 -5.75 -1.71
C LEU A 42 11.01 -7.26 -1.97
N ARG A 43 11.85 -8.06 -1.29
CA ARG A 43 11.82 -9.52 -1.38
C ARG A 43 10.45 -10.08 -1.00
N TYR A 44 9.83 -9.50 0.01
CA TYR A 44 8.49 -9.88 0.44
C TYR A 44 7.40 -9.42 -0.54
N PHE A 45 7.54 -8.23 -1.12
CA PHE A 45 6.56 -7.67 -2.05
C PHE A 45 6.63 -8.30 -3.44
N LEU A 46 7.80 -8.84 -3.84
CA LEU A 46 8.03 -9.34 -5.19
C LEU A 46 7.05 -10.46 -5.62
N PRO A 47 6.74 -11.49 -4.80
CA PRO A 47 5.74 -12.50 -5.16
C PRO A 47 4.34 -11.90 -5.33
N TRP A 48 3.97 -10.95 -4.47
CA TRP A 48 2.67 -10.26 -4.55
C TRP A 48 2.57 -9.37 -5.79
N PHE A 49 3.65 -8.67 -6.11
CA PHE A 49 3.75 -7.89 -7.34
C PHE A 49 3.61 -8.79 -8.57
N GLY A 50 4.33 -9.92 -8.61
CA GLY A 50 4.20 -10.91 -9.67
C GLY A 50 2.79 -11.48 -9.79
N LEU A 51 2.13 -11.76 -8.67
CA LEU A 51 0.75 -12.22 -8.65
C LEU A 51 -0.23 -11.18 -9.21
N VAL A 52 -0.15 -9.92 -8.75
CA VAL A 52 -1.00 -8.83 -9.26
C VAL A 52 -0.78 -8.63 -10.74
N TRP A 53 0.48 -8.70 -11.19
CA TRP A 53 0.84 -8.55 -12.60
C TRP A 53 0.31 -9.71 -13.44
N ALA A 54 0.42 -10.95 -12.94
CA ALA A 54 -0.15 -12.13 -13.60
C ALA A 54 -1.69 -12.01 -13.71
N ILE A 55 -2.36 -11.60 -12.64
CA ILE A 55 -3.82 -11.36 -12.65
C ILE A 55 -4.17 -10.28 -13.69
N ALA A 56 -3.42 -9.18 -13.72
CA ALA A 56 -3.64 -8.09 -14.66
C ALA A 56 -3.44 -8.51 -16.13
N LEU A 57 -2.55 -9.46 -16.41
CA LEU A 57 -2.36 -10.02 -17.76
C LEU A 57 -3.39 -11.07 -18.12
N ILE A 58 -3.84 -11.88 -17.16
CA ILE A 58 -4.80 -12.96 -17.41
C ILE A 58 -6.21 -12.41 -17.62
N ILE A 59 -6.66 -11.43 -16.82
CA ILE A 59 -8.05 -10.93 -16.90
C ILE A 59 -8.45 -10.46 -18.32
N PRO A 60 -7.63 -9.69 -19.05
CA PRO A 60 -7.93 -9.29 -20.42
C PRO A 60 -8.01 -10.47 -21.41
N THR A 61 -7.31 -11.57 -21.13
CA THR A 61 -7.25 -12.75 -22.03
C THR A 61 -8.47 -13.67 -21.89
N VAL A 62 -9.37 -13.45 -20.93
CA VAL A 62 -10.59 -14.25 -20.72
C VAL A 62 -11.68 -13.97 -21.78
N GLY A 63 -11.30 -13.46 -22.95
CA GLY A 63 -12.18 -13.21 -24.09
C GLY A 63 -13.30 -12.23 -23.77
N GLN A 64 -14.52 -12.53 -24.24
CA GLN A 64 -15.71 -11.68 -24.09
C GLN A 64 -16.07 -11.33 -22.63
N TRP A 65 -15.58 -12.11 -21.65
CA TRP A 65 -15.86 -11.87 -20.23
C TRP A 65 -14.86 -10.93 -19.55
N GLY A 66 -13.75 -10.58 -20.20
CA GLY A 66 -12.67 -9.81 -19.57
C GLY A 66 -13.14 -8.48 -18.97
N ASN A 67 -13.97 -7.73 -19.71
CA ASN A 67 -14.54 -6.45 -19.24
C ASN A 67 -15.47 -6.64 -18.03
N PHE A 68 -16.28 -7.70 -18.04
CA PHE A 68 -17.18 -8.01 -16.93
C PHE A 68 -16.40 -8.43 -15.69
N SER A 69 -15.43 -9.36 -15.83
CA SER A 69 -14.56 -9.80 -14.75
C SER A 69 -13.78 -8.65 -14.12
N TRP A 70 -13.24 -7.74 -14.94
CA TRP A 70 -12.58 -6.54 -14.46
C TRP A 70 -13.52 -5.63 -13.67
N SER A 71 -14.75 -5.43 -14.16
CA SER A 71 -15.75 -4.59 -13.50
C SER A 71 -16.15 -5.16 -12.14
N VAL A 72 -16.33 -6.48 -12.04
CA VAL A 72 -16.62 -7.18 -10.78
C VAL A 72 -15.45 -7.05 -9.81
N PHE A 73 -14.22 -7.29 -10.28
CA PHE A 73 -13.02 -7.12 -9.46
C PHE A 73 -12.89 -5.68 -8.93
N ALA A 74 -13.07 -4.69 -9.81
CA ALA A 74 -13.05 -3.28 -9.45
C ALA A 74 -14.10 -2.97 -8.37
N LEU A 75 -15.33 -3.45 -8.52
CA LEU A 75 -16.39 -3.21 -7.55
C LEU A 75 -16.10 -3.86 -6.19
N LEU A 76 -15.63 -5.11 -6.18
CA LEU A 76 -15.21 -5.80 -4.96
C LEU A 76 -14.06 -5.06 -4.26
N TYR A 77 -13.08 -4.56 -5.02
CA TYR A 77 -12.00 -3.73 -4.48
C TYR A 77 -12.55 -2.45 -3.84
N VAL A 78 -13.44 -1.74 -4.52
CA VAL A 78 -14.06 -0.50 -4.01
C VAL A 78 -14.79 -0.76 -2.70
N VAL A 79 -15.65 -1.77 -2.66
CA VAL A 79 -16.39 -2.16 -1.45
C VAL A 79 -15.42 -2.55 -0.32
N GLY A 80 -14.39 -3.34 -0.64
CA GLY A 80 -13.38 -3.76 0.34
C GLY A 80 -12.61 -2.60 0.95
N VAL A 81 -12.18 -1.64 0.14
CA VAL A 81 -11.48 -0.43 0.62
C VAL A 81 -12.40 0.44 1.48
N ILE A 82 -13.64 0.66 1.06
CA ILE A 82 -14.62 1.42 1.84
C ILE A 82 -14.86 0.75 3.19
N ALA A 83 -15.13 -0.55 3.21
CA ALA A 83 -15.32 -1.31 4.44
C ALA A 83 -14.07 -1.26 5.35
N TRP A 84 -12.87 -1.35 4.76
CA TRP A 84 -11.60 -1.25 5.48
C TRP A 84 -11.39 0.13 6.13
N LEU A 85 -11.72 1.21 5.41
CA LEU A 85 -11.62 2.57 5.92
C LEU A 85 -12.68 2.86 6.98
N LEU A 86 -13.93 2.43 6.77
CA LEU A 86 -15.03 2.60 7.72
C LEU A 86 -14.84 1.80 9.01
N SER A 87 -14.10 0.68 8.95
CA SER A 87 -13.74 -0.09 10.15
C SER A 87 -12.56 0.50 10.92
N TRP A 88 -11.89 1.55 10.42
CA TRP A 88 -10.77 2.19 11.10
C TRP A 88 -11.10 2.74 12.49
N PRO A 89 -12.20 3.49 12.72
CA PRO A 89 -12.52 4.00 14.06
C PRO A 89 -12.71 2.89 15.09
N LEU A 90 -13.18 1.71 14.66
CA LEU A 90 -13.30 0.54 15.54
C LEU A 90 -11.91 -0.01 15.91
N ARG A 91 -11.00 -0.13 14.93
CA ARG A 91 -9.60 -0.54 15.17
C ARG A 91 -8.85 0.46 16.05
N GLU A 92 -9.08 1.76 15.85
CA GLU A 92 -8.47 2.83 16.63
C GLU A 92 -8.98 2.82 18.08
N LYS A 93 -10.27 2.56 18.31
CA LYS A 93 -10.82 2.35 19.66
C LYS A 93 -10.21 1.12 20.34
N ALA A 94 -10.07 0.01 19.62
CA ALA A 94 -9.45 -1.21 20.15
C ALA A 94 -7.98 -1.01 20.56
N ALA A 95 -7.29 -0.03 19.97
CA ALA A 95 -5.90 0.29 20.30
C ALA A 95 -5.71 0.96 21.67
N GLY A 96 -6.79 1.38 22.34
CA GLY A 96 -6.74 1.99 23.67
C GLY A 96 -6.42 3.49 23.66
N HIS A 97 -6.13 4.06 24.83
CA HIS A 97 -5.83 5.48 24.95
C HIS A 97 -4.51 5.84 24.26
N LEU A 98 -4.42 7.10 23.83
CA LEU A 98 -3.26 7.64 23.16
C LEU A 98 -2.14 7.91 24.17
N LEU A 99 -1.01 7.24 24.02
CA LEU A 99 0.19 7.47 24.83
C LEU A 99 1.08 8.52 24.18
N LEU A 100 1.32 8.39 22.88
CA LEU A 100 2.18 9.29 22.12
C LEU A 100 1.69 9.50 20.70
N ASN A 101 1.69 10.76 20.26
CA ASN A 101 1.42 11.13 18.88
C ASN A 101 2.70 11.58 18.18
N ALA A 102 3.32 10.68 17.43
CA ALA A 102 4.56 10.96 16.69
C ALA A 102 4.33 11.76 15.40
N GLY A 103 3.07 12.05 15.05
CA GLY A 103 2.70 12.81 13.86
C GLY A 103 2.84 12.00 12.56
N ARG A 104 2.99 12.67 11.42
CA ARG A 104 3.11 12.01 10.11
C ARG A 104 4.56 11.61 9.84
N SER A 105 4.79 10.32 9.60
CA SER A 105 6.11 9.81 9.21
C SER A 105 6.49 10.29 7.81
N LYS A 106 7.78 10.22 7.45
CA LYS A 106 8.24 10.50 6.09
C LYS A 106 7.57 9.60 5.06
N GLN A 107 7.32 8.34 5.42
CA GLN A 107 6.61 7.37 4.59
C GLN A 107 5.15 7.82 4.36
N SER A 108 4.42 8.24 5.39
CA SER A 108 3.05 8.76 5.23
C SER A 108 3.02 9.99 4.33
N LYS A 109 3.97 10.93 4.49
CA LYS A 109 4.07 12.10 3.61
C LYS A 109 4.31 11.72 2.15
N PHE A 110 5.19 10.75 1.90
CA PHE A 110 5.43 10.25 0.55
C PHE A 110 4.17 9.60 -0.04
N ILE A 111 3.50 8.74 0.71
CA ILE A 111 2.25 8.11 0.28
C ILE A 111 1.16 9.14 -0.02
N PHE A 112 1.10 10.24 0.76
CA PHE A 112 0.17 11.33 0.47
C PHE A 112 0.43 11.96 -0.90
N TRP A 113 1.69 12.20 -1.26
CA TRP A 113 2.05 12.71 -2.59
C TRP A 113 1.72 11.74 -3.71
N VAL A 114 1.92 10.44 -3.48
CA VAL A 114 1.46 9.39 -4.40
C VAL A 114 -0.06 9.46 -4.57
N GLY A 115 -0.81 9.58 -3.48
CA GLY A 115 -2.27 9.75 -3.54
C GLY A 115 -2.69 11.01 -4.31
N LEU A 116 -1.98 12.12 -4.16
CA LEU A 116 -2.26 13.35 -4.92
C LEU A 116 -1.97 13.19 -6.41
N PHE A 117 -0.90 12.48 -6.76
CA PHE A 117 -0.62 12.11 -8.16
C PHE A 117 -1.73 11.21 -8.72
N GLU A 118 -2.19 10.22 -7.96
CA GLU A 118 -3.29 9.33 -8.34
C GLU A 118 -4.62 10.07 -8.56
N VAL A 119 -4.87 11.19 -7.87
CA VAL A 119 -6.02 12.06 -8.18
C VAL A 119 -5.94 12.59 -9.62
N GLY A 120 -4.75 12.99 -10.07
CA GLY A 120 -4.54 13.43 -11.46
C GLY A 120 -4.81 12.32 -12.47
N VAL A 121 -4.32 11.11 -12.18
CA VAL A 121 -4.58 9.91 -13.01
C VAL A 121 -6.09 9.61 -13.06
N ALA A 122 -6.76 9.58 -11.91
CA ALA A 122 -8.20 9.35 -11.82
C ALA A 122 -9.00 10.40 -12.59
N ALA A 123 -8.59 11.67 -12.55
CA ALA A 123 -9.24 12.74 -13.32
C ALA A 123 -9.10 12.54 -14.83
N VAL A 124 -7.91 12.19 -15.33
CA VAL A 124 -7.69 11.88 -16.75
C VAL A 124 -8.52 10.68 -17.20
N ILE A 125 -8.56 9.62 -16.41
CA ILE A 125 -9.36 8.42 -16.72
C ILE A 125 -10.85 8.74 -16.72
N THR A 126 -11.29 9.57 -15.78
CA THR A 126 -12.68 10.05 -15.73
C THR A 126 -13.02 10.84 -16.98
N TRP A 127 -12.16 11.79 -17.37
CA TRP A 127 -12.33 12.57 -18.59
C TRP A 127 -12.47 11.67 -19.82
N VAL A 128 -11.49 10.80 -20.07
CA VAL A 128 -11.50 9.88 -21.23
C VAL A 128 -12.73 8.99 -21.22
N SER A 129 -13.09 8.43 -20.06
CA SER A 129 -14.24 7.53 -19.93
C SER A 129 -15.56 8.25 -20.20
N VAL A 130 -15.74 9.46 -19.66
CA VAL A 130 -16.93 10.28 -19.90
C VAL A 130 -17.01 10.69 -21.37
N THR A 131 -15.90 11.13 -21.99
CA THR A 131 -15.87 11.46 -23.42
C THR A 131 -16.27 10.26 -24.28
N MET A 132 -15.77 9.06 -23.98
CA MET A 132 -16.17 7.84 -24.69
C MET A 132 -17.66 7.54 -24.55
N LEU A 133 -18.22 7.66 -23.34
CA LEU A 133 -19.65 7.43 -23.08
C LEU A 133 -20.55 8.42 -23.84
N LEU A 134 -20.12 9.68 -23.94
CA LEU A 134 -20.90 10.71 -24.62
C LEU A 134 -20.77 10.63 -26.15
N THR A 135 -19.61 10.23 -26.66
CA THR A 135 -19.35 10.21 -28.12
C THR A 135 -19.81 8.89 -28.77
N PHE A 136 -19.68 7.77 -28.06
CA PHE A 136 -19.98 6.43 -28.57
C PHE A 136 -20.86 5.63 -27.60
N PRO A 137 -22.11 6.07 -27.33
CA PRO A 137 -22.95 5.47 -26.30
C PRO A 137 -23.35 4.02 -26.60
N GLU A 138 -23.56 3.66 -27.86
CA GLU A 138 -24.02 2.31 -28.24
C GLU A 138 -22.90 1.26 -28.22
N GLU A 139 -21.66 1.67 -28.47
CA GLU A 139 -20.50 0.77 -28.50
C GLU A 139 -19.81 0.64 -27.13
N THR A 140 -20.08 1.57 -26.22
CA THR A 140 -19.37 1.64 -24.94
C THR A 140 -20.14 0.90 -23.84
N ASN A 141 -19.50 -0.08 -23.23
CA ASN A 141 -20.01 -0.70 -22.01
C ASN A 141 -19.97 0.30 -20.83
N SER A 142 -21.11 0.96 -20.61
CA SER A 142 -21.29 1.99 -19.58
C SER A 142 -20.92 1.50 -18.18
N PHE A 143 -21.30 0.27 -17.83
CA PHE A 143 -21.00 -0.33 -16.54
C PHE A 143 -19.48 -0.49 -16.31
N SER A 144 -18.75 -0.92 -17.34
CA SER A 144 -17.29 -1.07 -17.27
C SER A 144 -16.58 0.27 -17.08
N LYS A 145 -17.03 1.34 -17.77
CA LYS A 145 -16.45 2.68 -17.62
C LYS A 145 -16.75 3.28 -16.23
N ILE A 146 -17.97 3.14 -15.73
CA ILE A 146 -18.33 3.63 -14.39
C ILE A 146 -17.51 2.91 -13.32
N THR A 147 -17.39 1.58 -13.38
CA THR A 147 -16.59 0.81 -12.41
C THR A 147 -15.10 1.16 -12.49
N GLN A 148 -14.57 1.40 -13.69
CA GLN A 148 -13.21 1.91 -13.87
C GLN A 148 -13.01 3.27 -13.18
N ILE A 149 -13.93 4.22 -13.37
CA ILE A 149 -13.88 5.54 -12.70
C ILE A 149 -13.87 5.37 -11.18
N LEU A 150 -14.82 4.59 -10.64
CA LEU A 150 -14.93 4.34 -9.20
C LEU A 150 -13.66 3.70 -8.63
N PHE A 151 -13.07 2.75 -9.35
CA PHE A 151 -11.83 2.10 -8.95
C PHE A 151 -10.69 3.11 -8.75
N TRP A 152 -10.41 3.93 -9.77
CA TRP A 152 -9.28 4.87 -9.71
C TRP A 152 -9.46 5.97 -8.65
N TRP A 153 -10.68 6.50 -8.51
CA TRP A 153 -10.97 7.42 -7.41
C TRP A 153 -10.81 6.76 -6.04
N THR A 154 -11.18 5.49 -5.91
CA THR A 154 -10.98 4.75 -4.65
C THR A 154 -9.51 4.53 -4.33
N VAL A 155 -8.69 4.20 -5.33
CA VAL A 155 -7.23 4.08 -5.17
C VAL A 155 -6.61 5.41 -4.70
N ALA A 156 -6.99 6.52 -5.34
CA ALA A 156 -6.55 7.86 -4.95
C ALA A 156 -6.97 8.18 -3.50
N ALA A 157 -8.24 7.98 -3.16
CA ALA A 157 -8.77 8.23 -1.82
C ALA A 157 -8.08 7.36 -0.76
N PHE A 158 -7.79 6.09 -1.07
CA PHE A 158 -7.07 5.18 -0.19
C PHE A 158 -5.66 5.70 0.12
N PHE A 159 -4.88 6.06 -0.89
CA PHE A 159 -3.53 6.57 -0.68
C PHE A 159 -3.52 7.91 0.06
N LEU A 160 -4.46 8.81 -0.25
CA LEU A 160 -4.63 10.05 0.50
C LEU A 160 -4.94 9.78 1.98
N ALA A 161 -5.88 8.88 2.28
CA ALA A 161 -6.22 8.51 3.65
C ALA A 161 -5.00 7.94 4.38
N VAL A 162 -4.33 6.93 3.79
CA VAL A 162 -3.12 6.33 4.37
C VAL A 162 -2.02 7.37 4.59
N GLY A 163 -1.83 8.29 3.65
CA GLY A 163 -0.82 9.34 3.74
C GLY A 163 -1.12 10.43 4.77
N LEU A 164 -2.41 10.66 5.08
CA LEU A 164 -2.85 11.56 6.14
C LEU A 164 -2.77 10.93 7.54
N ASN A 165 -2.71 9.60 7.62
CA ASN A 165 -2.66 8.88 8.89
C ASN A 165 -1.38 9.22 9.68
N LYS A 166 -1.56 9.50 10.97
CA LYS A 166 -0.48 9.81 11.91
C LYS A 166 -0.02 8.53 12.58
N LEU A 167 1.28 8.42 12.83
CA LEU A 167 1.84 7.42 13.70
C LEU A 167 1.45 7.74 15.14
N GLN A 168 0.75 6.80 15.78
CA GLN A 168 0.31 6.91 17.15
C GLN A 168 0.73 5.66 17.93
N VAL A 169 1.30 5.87 19.10
CA VAL A 169 1.54 4.82 20.09
C VAL A 169 0.40 4.88 21.11
N ARG A 170 -0.21 3.74 21.36
CA ARG A 170 -1.39 3.61 22.21
C ARG A 170 -1.19 2.47 23.21
N GLU A 171 -2.06 2.39 24.20
CA GLU A 171 -1.97 1.40 25.28
C GLU A 171 -1.88 -0.05 24.81
N ASN A 172 -2.58 -0.42 23.74
CA ASN A 172 -2.62 -1.81 23.26
C ASN A 172 -1.74 -2.07 22.04
N GLY A 173 -1.07 -1.06 21.50
CA GLY A 173 -0.24 -1.21 20.31
C GLY A 173 0.08 0.10 19.59
N ILE A 174 0.43 -0.04 18.32
CA ILE A 174 0.77 1.07 17.43
C ILE A 174 -0.27 1.17 16.32
N CYS A 175 -0.76 2.38 16.09
CA CYS A 175 -1.56 2.72 14.93
C CYS A 175 -0.67 3.39 13.89
N PHE A 176 -0.54 2.76 12.73
CA PHE A 176 0.27 3.26 11.62
C PHE A 176 -0.33 2.86 10.28
N MET A 177 -0.50 3.83 9.37
CA MET A 177 -0.99 3.60 8.01
C MET A 177 -2.28 2.77 7.95
N TYR A 178 -3.29 3.15 8.74
CA TYR A 178 -4.57 2.43 8.86
C TYR A 178 -4.47 0.97 9.33
N THR A 179 -3.32 0.59 9.88
CA THR A 179 -3.05 -0.71 10.48
C THR A 179 -2.87 -0.55 11.99
N PHE A 180 -3.42 -1.50 12.74
CA PHE A 180 -3.21 -1.62 14.18
C PHE A 180 -2.30 -2.82 14.44
N ILE A 181 -1.15 -2.57 15.09
CA ILE A 181 -0.18 -3.59 15.47
C ILE A 181 -0.22 -3.70 17.00
N SER A 182 -0.87 -4.76 17.50
CA SER A 182 -0.96 -4.99 18.94
C SER A 182 0.39 -5.40 19.55
N TRP A 183 0.65 -5.00 20.79
CA TRP A 183 1.84 -5.41 21.56
C TRP A 183 1.99 -6.94 21.61
N SER A 184 0.89 -7.68 21.79
CA SER A 184 0.89 -9.15 21.85
C SER A 184 1.43 -9.84 20.58
N ARG A 185 1.39 -9.14 19.44
CA ARG A 185 1.91 -9.61 18.16
C ARG A 185 3.38 -9.26 17.97
N MET A 186 3.93 -8.30 18.71
CA MET A 186 5.33 -7.92 18.60
C MET A 186 6.20 -8.95 19.33
N LYS A 187 7.21 -9.48 18.66
CA LYS A 187 8.19 -10.41 19.24
C LYS A 187 9.42 -9.66 19.76
N SER A 188 9.91 -8.74 18.95
CA SER A 188 11.09 -7.93 19.26
C SER A 188 11.08 -6.67 18.41
N TYR A 189 11.91 -5.71 18.78
CA TYR A 189 12.13 -4.49 18.03
C TYR A 189 13.62 -4.17 18.01
N ARG A 190 14.05 -3.42 17.00
CA ARG A 190 15.43 -2.95 16.88
C ARG A 190 15.45 -1.62 16.13
N TRP A 191 16.29 -0.70 16.60
CA TRP A 191 16.66 0.48 15.83
C TRP A 191 17.70 0.15 14.77
N GLU A 192 17.47 0.57 13.54
CA GLU A 192 18.40 0.30 12.44
C GLU A 192 19.68 1.12 12.62
N ALA A 193 20.85 0.46 12.57
CA ALA A 193 22.14 1.10 12.83
C ALA A 193 22.49 2.19 11.79
N SER A 194 22.12 1.96 10.53
CA SER A 194 22.35 2.89 9.43
C SER A 194 21.40 4.10 9.44
N THR A 195 20.24 3.98 10.07
CA THR A 195 19.23 5.03 10.17
C THR A 195 18.58 5.02 11.56
N PRO A 196 19.13 5.75 12.54
CA PRO A 196 18.68 5.68 13.94
C PRO A 196 17.24 6.20 14.17
N THR A 197 16.61 6.78 13.15
CA THR A 197 15.20 7.17 13.12
C THR A 197 14.26 6.03 12.71
N THR A 198 14.78 4.87 12.32
CA THR A 198 13.97 3.77 11.79
C THR A 198 13.91 2.66 12.82
N LEU A 199 12.69 2.32 13.22
CA LEU A 199 12.39 1.22 14.13
C LEU A 199 11.86 0.03 13.33
N THR A 200 12.58 -1.09 13.36
CA THR A 200 12.10 -2.34 12.79
C THR A 200 11.48 -3.21 13.88
N ILE A 201 10.20 -3.52 13.71
CA ILE A 201 9.42 -4.35 14.62
C ILE A 201 9.27 -5.73 13.98
N ARG A 202 9.71 -6.77 14.70
CA ARG A 202 9.45 -8.17 14.34
C ARG A 202 8.13 -8.61 14.97
N MET A 203 7.26 -9.18 14.16
CA MET A 203 5.92 -9.60 14.57
C MET A 203 5.73 -11.10 14.39
N LYS A 204 4.78 -11.67 15.13
CA LYS A 204 4.18 -12.97 14.82
C LYS A 204 3.39 -12.82 13.51
N PRO A 205 3.79 -13.52 12.43
CA PRO A 205 3.03 -13.48 11.19
C PRO A 205 1.62 -14.03 11.46
N PHE A 206 0.60 -13.36 10.95
CA PHE A 206 -0.78 -13.87 11.06
C PHE A 206 -1.00 -15.05 10.11
N LEU A 207 -0.35 -15.00 8.95
CA LEU A 207 -0.28 -16.09 7.96
C LEU A 207 1.17 -16.26 7.50
N PRO A 208 1.59 -17.46 7.04
CA PRO A 208 2.97 -17.71 6.59
C PRO A 208 3.42 -16.77 5.46
N ILE A 209 2.45 -16.30 4.67
CA ILE A 209 2.66 -15.41 3.53
C ILE A 209 2.68 -13.93 3.90
N LEU A 210 2.43 -13.56 5.17
CA LEU A 210 2.41 -12.17 5.64
C LEU A 210 3.76 -11.73 6.20
N PRO A 211 4.11 -10.42 6.12
CA PRO A 211 5.43 -10.00 6.53
C PRO A 211 5.53 -10.09 8.05
N GLY A 212 6.56 -10.81 8.52
CA GLY A 212 6.90 -10.90 9.94
C GLY A 212 7.62 -9.66 10.47
N TYR A 213 7.74 -8.59 9.68
CA TYR A 213 8.48 -7.38 10.02
C TYR A 213 7.78 -6.13 9.49
N VAL A 214 7.84 -5.04 10.24
CA VAL A 214 7.41 -3.71 9.80
C VAL A 214 8.49 -2.71 10.22
N SER A 215 8.90 -1.85 9.30
CA SER A 215 9.85 -0.77 9.57
C SER A 215 9.15 0.59 9.53
N ILE A 216 9.21 1.30 10.66
CA ILE A 216 8.51 2.56 10.89
C ILE A 216 9.54 3.66 11.07
N HIS A 217 9.37 4.77 10.35
CA HIS A 217 10.16 5.97 10.59
C HIS A 217 9.59 6.78 11.75
N ILE A 218 10.38 6.95 12.82
CA ILE A 218 10.07 7.71 14.02
C ILE A 218 11.04 8.91 14.11
N PRO A 219 10.54 10.16 14.21
CA PRO A 219 11.41 11.32 14.42
C PRO A 219 12.27 11.17 15.68
N ASN A 220 13.57 11.51 15.60
CA ASN A 220 14.53 11.36 16.71
C ASN A 220 14.04 11.96 18.04
N ARG A 221 13.29 13.06 18.00
CA ARG A 221 12.74 13.72 19.20
C ARG A 221 11.80 12.83 20.04
N TYR A 222 11.27 11.76 19.46
CA TYR A 222 10.38 10.80 20.13
C TYR A 222 11.06 9.47 20.43
N ARG A 223 12.35 9.32 20.10
CA ARG A 223 13.05 8.04 20.20
C ARG A 223 13.05 7.50 21.63
N ASP A 224 13.51 8.29 22.58
CA ASP A 224 13.68 7.87 23.97
C ASP A 224 12.33 7.58 24.63
N GLU A 225 11.30 8.34 24.27
CA GLU A 225 9.94 8.12 24.76
C GLU A 225 9.33 6.84 24.21
N VAL A 226 9.53 6.57 22.91
CA VAL A 226 9.12 5.30 22.29
C VAL A 226 9.87 4.13 22.91
N GLU A 227 11.19 4.26 23.13
CA GLU A 227 12.00 3.22 23.77
C GLU A 227 11.44 2.84 25.14
N ARG A 228 11.21 3.83 25.99
CA ARG A 228 10.63 3.63 27.33
C ARG A 228 9.27 2.92 27.28
N ILE A 229 8.39 3.30 26.35
CA ILE A 229 7.09 2.64 26.17
C ILE A 229 7.29 1.18 25.72
N PHE A 230 8.21 0.93 24.80
CA PHE A 230 8.46 -0.40 24.27
C PHE A 230 9.09 -1.33 25.31
N GLU A 231 10.03 -0.85 26.11
CA GLU A 231 10.61 -1.60 27.24
C GLU A 231 9.55 -2.02 28.27
N THR A 232 8.49 -1.22 28.43
CA THR A 232 7.38 -1.51 29.36
C THR A 232 6.50 -2.64 28.84
N HIS A 233 6.29 -2.77 27.52
CA HIS A 233 5.31 -3.68 26.93
C HIS A 233 5.91 -4.91 26.24
N ILE A 234 7.17 -4.83 25.82
CA ILE A 234 7.86 -5.87 25.07
C ILE A 234 9.07 -6.29 25.91
N PRO A 235 9.00 -7.41 26.64
CA PRO A 235 10.15 -7.89 27.39
C PRO A 235 11.31 -8.13 26.42
N GLN A 236 12.43 -7.46 26.66
CA GLN A 236 13.64 -7.65 25.87
C GLN A 236 14.04 -9.12 25.99
N GLN A 237 13.87 -9.89 24.92
CA GLN A 237 14.54 -11.17 24.80
C GLN A 237 16.01 -10.86 24.60
N SER A 238 16.80 -10.94 25.67
CA SER A 238 18.26 -10.95 25.60
C SER A 238 18.68 -12.06 24.63
N SER A 239 19.02 -11.67 23.42
CA SER A 239 19.58 -12.55 22.38
C SER A 239 21.02 -12.92 22.72
#